data_AF-A0A948AXG2-F1
#
_entry.id   AF-A0A948AXG2-F1
#
_cell.length_a   1.000
_cell.length_b   1.000
_cell.length_c   1.000
_cell.angle_alpha   90.00
_cell.angle_beta   90.00
_cell.angle_gamma   90.00
#
_symmetry.space_group_name_H-M   'P 1'
#
loop_
_entity.id
_entity.type
_entity.pdbx_description
1 polymer ?
#
loop_
_entity_poly.entity_id
_entity_poly.type
_entity_poly.pdbx_seq_one_letter_code
_entity_poly.pdbx_strand_id
1 'polypeptide(L)'
;QSVGAYSSLGIGLDLGALRRGIWRDLDFGLKLQDATQTYLSWSGPGGYSKNEEIAPAIVPALAYNLSLPKWGARITLATSAETRFENRQDADQYHTGSLSTNIHFGGELALHEKVFLRGGFDSGWSLDDITMGAGFRVAMLTIDYAYAGDVLDIDQETHRVSITAHF
;
A
#
# COMPACT_ATOMS: atom_id res chain seq x y z
N GLN A 1 1.24 9.93 16.85
CA GLN A 1 1.96 8.63 16.99
C GLN A 1 2.91 8.72 18.17
N SER A 2 3.28 7.60 18.80
CA SER A 2 4.29 7.62 19.88
C SER A 2 5.24 6.43 19.75
N VAL A 3 6.54 6.68 19.94
CA VAL A 3 7.57 5.65 19.97
C VAL A 3 8.38 5.85 21.24
N GLY A 4 8.25 4.92 22.20
CA GLY A 4 8.83 5.07 23.53
C GLY A 4 8.34 6.34 24.24
N ALA A 5 9.26 7.23 24.60
CA ALA A 5 8.95 8.50 25.27
C ALA A 5 8.74 9.69 24.32
N TYR A 6 8.76 9.46 23.00
CA TYR A 6 8.58 10.49 21.98
C TYR A 6 7.17 10.43 21.42
N SER A 7 6.58 11.61 21.16
CA SER A 7 5.25 11.71 20.52
C SER A 7 5.25 12.70 19.38
N SER A 8 4.47 12.39 18.34
CA SER A 8 4.28 13.25 17.18
C SER A 8 2.80 13.50 16.88
N LEU A 9 2.54 14.73 16.43
CA LEU A 9 1.26 15.15 15.84
C LEU A 9 1.52 15.58 14.40
N GLY A 10 0.69 15.12 13.48
CA GLY A 10 0.68 15.55 12.10
C GLY A 10 -0.72 15.60 11.54
N ILE A 11 -0.90 16.44 10.52
CA ILE A 11 -2.14 16.57 9.76
C ILE A 11 -1.77 16.44 8.28
N GLY A 12 -2.45 15.54 7.58
CA GLY A 12 -2.26 15.30 6.15
C GLY A 12 -3.59 15.33 5.41
N LEU A 13 -3.52 15.50 4.09
CA LEU A 13 -4.67 15.44 3.20
C LEU A 13 -4.32 14.59 1.98
N ASP A 14 -5.18 13.62 1.70
CA ASP A 14 -5.06 12.73 0.55
C ASP A 14 -6.25 12.93 -0.40
N LEU A 15 -6.00 12.84 -1.70
CA LEU A 15 -7.01 12.88 -2.74
C LEU A 15 -6.88 11.65 -3.63
N GLY A 16 -8.02 11.05 -3.97
CA GLY A 16 -8.07 9.87 -4.84
C GLY A 16 -9.12 9.99 -5.93
N ALA A 17 -8.79 9.55 -7.13
CA ALA A 17 -9.71 9.38 -8.24
C ALA A 17 -9.61 7.96 -8.77
N LEU A 18 -10.76 7.32 -9.03
CA LEU A 18 -10.86 6.00 -9.63
C LEU A 18 -11.81 6.07 -10.82
N ARG A 19 -11.33 5.62 -11.99
CA ARG A 19 -12.15 5.42 -13.17
C ARG A 19 -12.14 3.96 -13.56
N ARG A 20 -13.30 3.32 -13.42
CA ARG A 20 -13.49 1.94 -13.84
C ARG A 20 -13.74 1.83 -15.34
N GLY A 21 -13.26 0.74 -15.93
CA GLY A 21 -13.46 0.44 -17.34
C GLY A 21 -12.99 1.55 -18.29
N ILE A 22 -11.80 2.12 -18.03
CA ILE A 22 -11.15 3.04 -18.99
C ILE A 22 -10.98 2.37 -20.35
N TRP A 23 -10.80 1.04 -20.35
CA TRP A 23 -10.85 0.20 -21.52
C TRP A 23 -11.22 -1.23 -21.13
N ARG A 24 -12.45 -1.66 -21.49
CA ARG A 24 -12.97 -2.99 -21.10
C ARG A 24 -12.91 -3.16 -19.58
N ASP A 25 -12.23 -4.20 -19.09
CA ASP A 25 -12.09 -4.53 -17.67
C ASP A 25 -10.85 -3.89 -17.01
N LEU A 26 -10.24 -2.90 -17.68
CA LEU A 26 -9.12 -2.11 -17.15
C LEU A 26 -9.65 -0.89 -16.40
N ASP A 27 -9.27 -0.79 -15.13
CA ASP A 27 -9.50 0.34 -14.24
C ASP A 27 -8.22 1.18 -14.12
N PHE A 28 -8.40 2.48 -13.92
CA PHE A 28 -7.31 3.41 -13.65
C PHE A 28 -7.58 4.18 -12.36
N GLY A 29 -6.60 4.19 -11.47
CA GLY A 29 -6.60 4.96 -10.24
C GLY A 29 -5.51 6.02 -10.26
N LEU A 30 -5.75 7.12 -9.56
CA LEU A 30 -4.74 8.12 -9.25
C LEU A 30 -4.94 8.57 -7.80
N LYS A 31 -3.90 8.49 -6.99
CA LYS A 31 -3.86 9.02 -5.62
C LYS A 31 -2.80 10.13 -5.55
N LEU A 32 -3.16 11.27 -4.96
CA LEU A 32 -2.23 12.28 -4.48
C LEU A 32 -2.22 12.18 -2.96
N GLN A 33 -1.09 11.77 -2.40
CA GLN A 33 -0.90 11.60 -0.97
C GLN A 33 -0.15 12.80 -0.39
N ASP A 34 -0.47 13.16 0.85
CA ASP A 34 0.21 14.21 1.61
C ASP A 34 0.23 15.55 0.83
N ALA A 35 -0.89 15.89 0.18
CA ALA A 35 -1.00 16.98 -0.80
C ALA A 35 -0.65 18.38 -0.25
N THR A 36 -0.73 18.55 1.08
CA THR A 36 -0.42 19.81 1.77
C THR A 36 0.94 19.81 2.45
N GLN A 37 1.75 18.77 2.22
CA GLN A 37 2.98 18.47 2.95
C GLN A 37 2.68 18.22 4.44
N THR A 38 2.82 16.98 4.87
CA THR A 38 2.47 16.62 6.25
C THR A 38 3.58 17.07 7.19
N TYR A 39 3.28 18.04 8.03
CA TYR A 39 4.18 18.50 9.10
C TYR A 39 4.05 17.56 10.29
N LEU A 40 5.15 16.92 10.66
CA LEU A 40 5.30 16.13 11.87
C LEU A 40 6.13 16.92 12.88
N SER A 41 5.53 17.24 14.02
CA SER A 41 6.27 17.80 15.15
C SER A 41 6.52 16.71 16.18
N TRP A 42 7.78 16.41 16.44
CA TRP A 42 8.24 15.44 17.41
C TRP A 42 8.57 16.14 18.73
N SER A 43 8.11 15.58 19.84
CA SER A 43 8.44 16.02 21.19
C SER A 43 9.04 14.85 21.99
N GLY A 44 10.03 15.14 22.85
CA GLY A 44 10.71 14.13 23.65
C GLY A 44 11.22 14.61 25.03
N PRO A 45 11.78 13.70 25.84
CA PRO A 45 12.31 14.02 27.17
C PRO A 45 13.40 15.10 27.10
N GLY A 46 13.40 16.01 28.08
CA GLY A 46 14.40 17.09 28.16
C GLY A 46 14.13 18.31 27.26
N GLY A 47 12.92 18.45 26.71
CA GLY A 47 12.53 19.61 25.89
C GLY A 47 12.96 19.52 24.43
N TYR A 48 13.32 18.33 23.95
CA TYR A 48 13.64 18.10 22.55
C TYR A 48 12.39 18.29 21.69
N SER A 49 12.50 19.14 20.65
CA SER A 49 11.49 19.35 19.63
C SER A 49 12.14 19.32 18.25
N LYS A 50 11.64 18.50 17.33
CA LYS A 50 12.09 18.47 15.94
C LYS A 50 10.90 18.45 15.00
N ASN A 51 10.96 19.24 13.93
CA ASN A 51 9.97 19.19 12.87
C ASN A 51 10.52 18.38 11.70
N GLU A 52 9.65 17.59 11.11
CA GLU A 52 9.89 16.79 9.92
C GLU A 52 8.74 17.04 8.93
N GLU A 53 9.06 17.03 7.64
CA GLU A 53 8.11 17.27 6.58
C GLU A 53 8.07 16.04 5.68
N ILE A 54 6.87 15.50 5.44
CA ILE A 54 6.67 14.41 4.49
C ILE A 54 6.33 15.01 3.13
N ALA A 55 7.13 14.68 2.11
CA ALA A 55 6.90 15.16 0.76
C ALA A 55 5.64 14.52 0.14
N PRO A 56 4.92 15.27 -0.72
CA PRO A 56 3.76 14.75 -1.42
C PRO A 56 4.16 13.58 -2.33
N ALA A 57 3.22 12.65 -2.52
CA ALA A 57 3.39 11.50 -3.41
C ALA A 57 2.27 11.43 -4.44
N ILE A 58 2.60 11.06 -5.68
CA ILE A 58 1.64 10.79 -6.74
C ILE A 58 1.70 9.30 -7.06
N VAL A 59 0.54 8.63 -7.05
CA VAL A 59 0.42 7.19 -7.25
C VAL A 59 -0.62 6.88 -8.32
N PRO A 60 -0.25 6.87 -9.61
CA PRO A 60 -1.04 6.22 -10.64
C PRO A 60 -1.09 4.71 -10.42
N ALA A 61 -2.24 4.11 -10.74
CA ALA A 61 -2.47 2.68 -10.63
C ALA A 61 -3.35 2.18 -11.78
N LEU A 62 -3.14 0.92 -12.16
CA LEU A 62 -3.95 0.18 -13.11
C LEU A 62 -4.41 -1.13 -12.46
N ALA A 63 -5.64 -1.55 -12.75
CA ALA A 63 -6.13 -2.87 -12.36
C ALA A 63 -6.92 -3.50 -13.50
N TYR A 64 -6.64 -4.77 -13.81
CA TYR A 64 -7.33 -5.52 -14.85
C TYR A 64 -8.08 -6.70 -14.24
N ASN A 65 -9.38 -6.79 -14.51
CA ASN A 65 -10.27 -7.78 -13.92
C ASN A 65 -10.67 -8.86 -14.93
N LEU A 66 -10.23 -10.09 -14.72
CA LEU A 66 -10.65 -11.25 -15.51
C LEU A 66 -11.74 -12.02 -14.75
N SER A 67 -12.97 -11.98 -15.27
CA SER A 67 -14.06 -12.79 -14.75
C SER A 67 -13.99 -14.20 -15.34
N LEU A 68 -14.09 -15.23 -14.49
CA LEU A 68 -14.14 -16.64 -14.86
C LEU A 68 -15.45 -17.26 -14.35
N PRO A 69 -16.61 -16.96 -14.99
CA PRO A 69 -17.92 -17.32 -14.44
C PRO A 69 -18.13 -18.82 -14.28
N LYS A 70 -17.56 -19.63 -15.18
CA LYS A 70 -17.66 -21.10 -15.14
C LYS A 70 -17.07 -21.70 -13.87
N TRP A 71 -16.13 -21.01 -13.24
CA TRP A 71 -15.45 -21.45 -12.01
C TRP A 71 -15.89 -20.64 -10.79
N GLY A 72 -16.87 -19.74 -10.97
CA GLY A 72 -17.25 -18.78 -9.94
C GLY A 72 -16.08 -17.95 -9.45
N ALA A 73 -15.09 -17.68 -10.31
CA ALA A 73 -13.83 -17.07 -9.92
C ALA A 73 -13.61 -15.71 -10.61
N ARG A 74 -12.81 -14.86 -10.00
CA ARG A 74 -12.30 -13.62 -10.60
C ARG A 74 -10.82 -13.49 -10.29
N ILE A 75 -10.04 -13.11 -11.30
CA ILE A 75 -8.63 -12.74 -11.13
C ILE A 75 -8.52 -11.23 -11.34
N THR A 76 -7.92 -10.53 -10.39
CA THR A 76 -7.58 -9.11 -10.53
C THR A 76 -6.07 -8.98 -10.51
N LEU A 77 -5.49 -8.36 -11.52
CA LEU A 77 -4.08 -7.98 -11.55
C LEU A 77 -3.98 -6.47 -11.40
N ALA A 78 -3.12 -5.99 -10.51
CA ALA A 78 -2.96 -4.58 -10.23
C ALA A 78 -1.49 -4.17 -10.21
N THR A 79 -1.21 -2.94 -10.62
CA THR A 79 0.10 -2.32 -10.48
C THR A 79 -0.04 -0.85 -10.18
N SER A 80 0.91 -0.30 -9.44
CA SER A 80 1.01 1.13 -9.17
C SER A 80 2.46 1.57 -9.21
N ALA A 81 2.67 2.84 -9.53
CA ALA A 81 3.96 3.50 -9.39
C ALA A 81 3.77 4.64 -8.39
N GLU A 82 4.39 4.54 -7.21
CA GLU A 82 4.39 5.61 -6.21
C GLU A 82 5.61 6.48 -6.45
N THR A 83 5.39 7.75 -6.79
CA THR A 83 6.45 8.72 -7.01
C THR A 83 6.41 9.80 -5.94
N ARG A 84 7.51 10.01 -5.22
CA ARG A 84 7.64 11.03 -4.18
C ARG A 84 8.62 12.12 -4.62
N PHE A 85 8.35 13.36 -4.22
CA PHE A 85 9.20 14.52 -4.51
C PHE A 85 10.22 14.77 -3.39
N GLU A 86 10.91 13.70 -2.98
CA GLU A 86 11.98 13.72 -1.98
C GLU A 86 13.12 12.81 -2.42
N ASN A 87 14.35 13.14 -2.03
CA ASN A 87 15.51 12.31 -2.32
C ASN A 87 15.71 11.29 -1.18
N ARG A 88 15.05 10.13 -1.23
CA ARG A 88 15.27 9.06 -0.23
C ARG A 88 16.42 8.11 -0.57
N GLN A 89 17.23 8.42 -1.58
CA GLN A 89 18.43 7.64 -2.00
C GLN A 89 18.20 6.12 -2.02
N ASP A 90 18.87 5.37 -1.15
CA ASP A 90 18.94 3.90 -1.14
C ASP A 90 17.62 3.20 -0.74
N ALA A 91 16.58 3.94 -0.33
CA ALA A 91 15.31 3.37 0.12
C ALA A 91 14.27 3.14 -0.99
N ASP A 92 14.50 3.64 -2.20
CA ASP A 92 13.53 3.59 -3.31
C ASP A 92 14.10 2.91 -4.57
N GLN A 93 13.28 2.15 -5.31
CA GLN A 93 13.68 1.34 -6.47
C GLN A 93 14.33 2.17 -7.59
N TYR A 94 13.81 3.38 -7.82
CA TYR A 94 14.36 4.32 -8.78
C TYR A 94 14.49 5.69 -8.13
N HIS A 95 15.68 6.29 -8.18
CA HIS A 95 15.90 7.66 -7.74
C HIS A 95 16.64 8.46 -8.82
N THR A 96 16.20 9.70 -9.05
CA THR A 96 16.94 10.66 -9.89
C THR A 96 16.81 12.05 -9.28
N GLY A 97 17.91 12.57 -8.72
CA GLY A 97 17.91 13.86 -8.05
C GLY A 97 16.96 13.90 -6.84
N SER A 98 15.85 14.63 -6.94
CA SER A 98 14.84 14.80 -5.89
C SER A 98 13.56 14.00 -6.11
N LEU A 99 13.60 13.01 -7.01
CA LEU A 99 12.47 12.18 -7.36
C LEU A 99 12.78 10.73 -7.02
N SER A 100 11.86 10.08 -6.32
CA SER A 100 11.97 8.66 -6.06
C SER A 100 10.69 7.93 -6.48
N THR A 101 10.81 6.69 -6.98
CA THR A 101 9.68 5.92 -7.48
C THR A 101 9.77 4.46 -7.10
N ASN A 102 8.69 3.93 -6.50
CA ASN A 102 8.50 2.52 -6.18
C ASN A 102 7.36 1.93 -6.99
N ILE A 103 7.60 0.78 -7.61
CA ILE A 103 6.62 0.03 -8.37
C ILE A 103 6.11 -1.10 -7.49
N HIS A 104 4.79 -1.22 -7.43
CA HIS A 104 4.10 -2.31 -6.76
C HIS A 104 3.33 -3.13 -7.79
N PHE A 105 3.31 -4.43 -7.59
CA PHE A 105 2.56 -5.36 -8.42
C PHE A 105 1.83 -6.36 -7.54
N GLY A 106 0.57 -6.66 -7.85
CA GLY A 106 -0.22 -7.59 -7.06
C GLY A 106 -1.28 -8.30 -7.89
N GLY A 107 -1.67 -9.47 -7.40
CA GLY A 107 -2.76 -10.26 -7.94
C GLY A 107 -3.70 -10.73 -6.84
N GLU A 108 -4.99 -10.78 -7.14
CA GLU A 108 -6.02 -11.42 -6.31
C GLU A 108 -6.74 -12.48 -7.14
N LEU A 109 -6.91 -13.68 -6.56
CA LEU A 109 -7.85 -14.69 -6.99
C LEU A 109 -9.00 -14.76 -5.99
N ALA A 110 -10.18 -14.33 -6.41
CA ALA A 110 -11.41 -14.47 -5.65
C ALA A 110 -12.18 -15.70 -6.12
N LEU A 111 -12.46 -16.64 -5.22
CA LEU A 111 -13.27 -17.83 -5.43
C LEU A 111 -14.62 -17.66 -4.75
N HIS A 112 -15.68 -17.67 -5.56
CA HIS A 112 -17.08 -17.52 -5.17
C HIS A 112 -17.37 -16.30 -4.28
N GLU A 113 -16.56 -15.23 -4.36
CA GLU A 113 -16.61 -14.07 -3.44
C GLU A 113 -16.53 -14.44 -1.95
N LYS A 114 -15.97 -15.61 -1.64
CA LYS A 114 -15.88 -16.17 -0.29
C LYS A 114 -14.46 -16.45 0.15
N VAL A 115 -13.59 -16.87 -0.77
CA VAL A 115 -12.19 -17.16 -0.49
C VAL A 115 -11.34 -16.31 -1.41
N PHE A 116 -10.33 -15.66 -0.86
CA PHE A 116 -9.46 -14.74 -1.57
C PHE A 116 -8.02 -15.16 -1.34
N LEU A 117 -7.26 -15.31 -2.42
CA LEU A 117 -5.82 -15.54 -2.36
C LEU A 117 -5.14 -14.35 -3.03
N ARG A 118 -4.09 -13.82 -2.40
CA ARG A 118 -3.38 -12.62 -2.84
C ARG A 118 -1.89 -12.87 -2.84
N GLY A 119 -1.21 -12.26 -3.79
CA GLY A 119 0.24 -12.23 -3.83
C GLY A 119 0.75 -11.05 -4.62
N GLY A 120 1.96 -10.59 -4.33
CA GLY A 120 2.52 -9.43 -5.00
C GLY A 120 3.96 -9.16 -4.61
N PHE A 121 4.46 -8.03 -5.10
CA PHE A 121 5.76 -7.46 -4.78
C PHE A 121 5.57 -6.03 -4.31
N ASP A 122 6.25 -5.69 -3.22
CA ASP A 122 6.23 -4.36 -2.61
C ASP A 122 7.63 -3.75 -2.66
N SER A 123 7.82 -2.69 -3.46
CA SER A 123 9.07 -1.92 -3.49
C SER A 123 10.35 -2.69 -3.87
N GLY A 124 10.26 -3.89 -4.45
CA GLY A 124 11.35 -4.56 -5.17
C GLY A 124 10.88 -5.74 -6.06
N TRP A 125 11.82 -6.50 -6.62
CA TRP A 125 11.55 -7.71 -7.40
C TRP A 125 12.27 -8.95 -6.84
N SER A 126 12.86 -8.80 -5.65
CA SER A 126 13.55 -9.88 -4.95
C SER A 126 12.55 -10.74 -4.19
N LEU A 127 13.00 -11.89 -3.70
CA LEU A 127 12.15 -12.77 -2.89
C LEU A 127 11.76 -12.13 -1.55
N ASP A 128 12.57 -11.21 -1.06
CA ASP A 128 12.34 -10.50 0.21
C ASP A 128 11.20 -9.47 0.10
N ASP A 129 10.89 -9.02 -1.12
CA ASP A 129 9.82 -8.08 -1.43
C ASP A 129 8.45 -8.75 -1.65
N ILE A 130 8.39 -10.07 -1.49
CA ILE A 130 7.17 -10.82 -1.76
C ILE A 130 6.14 -10.57 -0.65
N THR A 131 4.91 -10.35 -1.08
CA THR A 131 3.74 -10.29 -0.22
C THR A 131 2.81 -11.44 -0.58
N MET A 132 2.20 -12.04 0.43
CA MET A 132 1.21 -13.09 0.27
C MET A 132 0.05 -12.84 1.22
N GLY A 133 -1.16 -13.25 0.84
CA GLY A 133 -2.31 -13.11 1.70
C GLY A 133 -3.40 -14.09 1.37
N ALA A 134 -4.21 -14.38 2.37
CA ALA A 134 -5.42 -15.16 2.22
C ALA A 134 -6.53 -14.52 3.05
N GLY A 135 -7.73 -14.54 2.52
CA GLY A 135 -8.91 -14.01 3.19
C GLY A 135 -10.10 -14.90 2.95
N PHE A 136 -11.04 -14.85 3.89
CA PHE A 136 -12.34 -15.48 3.67
C PHE A 136 -13.46 -14.63 4.27
N ARG A 137 -14.63 -14.75 3.65
CA ARG A 137 -15.86 -14.07 4.07
C ARG A 137 -16.82 -15.08 4.69
N VAL A 138 -17.24 -14.81 5.91
CA VAL A 138 -18.23 -15.58 6.66
C VAL A 138 -19.33 -14.64 7.18
N ALA A 139 -20.55 -14.84 6.68
CA ALA A 139 -21.69 -13.96 6.96
C ALA A 139 -21.35 -12.48 6.73
N MET A 140 -21.40 -11.66 7.79
CA MET A 140 -21.12 -10.23 7.77
C MET A 140 -19.65 -9.87 7.99
N LEU A 141 -18.76 -10.85 8.13
CA LEU A 141 -17.35 -10.63 8.44
C LEU A 141 -16.45 -11.07 7.28
N THR A 142 -15.45 -10.27 6.97
CA THR A 142 -14.27 -10.71 6.22
C THR A 142 -13.09 -10.76 7.17
N ILE A 143 -12.35 -11.88 7.16
CA ILE A 143 -11.11 -12.05 7.89
C ILE A 143 -10.00 -12.18 6.85
N ASP A 144 -8.97 -11.35 6.97
CA ASP A 144 -7.82 -11.36 6.08
C ASP A 144 -6.52 -11.54 6.89
N TYR A 145 -5.63 -12.36 6.35
CA TYR A 145 -4.27 -12.54 6.81
C TYR A 145 -3.32 -12.15 5.67
N ALA A 146 -2.31 -11.37 6.00
CA ALA A 146 -1.26 -10.97 5.08
C ALA A 146 0.11 -11.20 5.71
N TYR A 147 1.03 -11.58 4.84
CA TYR A 147 2.45 -11.77 5.07
C TYR A 147 3.19 -10.82 4.12
N ALA A 148 4.18 -10.11 4.63
CA ALA A 148 5.14 -9.35 3.85
C ALA A 148 6.54 -9.74 4.30
N GLY A 149 7.41 -10.05 3.34
CA GLY A 149 8.82 -10.35 3.60
C GLY A 149 9.57 -9.14 4.16
N ASP A 150 10.81 -9.37 4.59
CA ASP A 150 11.67 -8.35 5.18
C ASP A 150 12.24 -7.43 4.07
N VAL A 151 11.50 -6.38 3.74
CA VAL A 151 11.86 -5.40 2.69
C VAL A 151 13.04 -4.50 3.10
N LEU A 152 13.33 -4.36 4.40
CA LEU A 152 14.27 -3.34 4.89
C LEU A 152 15.50 -3.91 5.62
N ASP A 153 15.58 -5.22 5.87
CA ASP A 153 16.68 -5.88 6.60
C ASP A 153 16.85 -5.33 8.04
N ILE A 154 15.77 -4.72 8.57
CA ILE A 154 15.73 -4.06 9.90
C ILE A 154 14.65 -4.68 10.80
N ASP A 155 13.70 -5.45 10.28
CA ASP A 155 12.63 -6.06 11.08
C ASP A 155 12.15 -7.40 10.51
N GLN A 156 11.96 -8.37 11.41
CA GLN A 156 11.43 -9.71 11.12
C GLN A 156 10.16 -9.68 10.26
N GLU A 157 9.96 -10.74 9.47
CA GLU A 157 8.76 -11.03 8.68
C GLU A 157 7.47 -10.45 9.29
N THR A 158 6.76 -9.63 8.51
CA THR A 158 5.58 -8.91 9.00
C THR A 158 4.31 -9.72 8.74
N HIS A 159 3.60 -10.04 9.82
CA HIS A 159 2.29 -10.68 9.78
C HIS A 159 1.19 -9.68 10.16
N ARG A 160 0.17 -9.55 9.33
CA ARG A 160 -0.98 -8.65 9.56
C ARG A 160 -2.27 -9.44 9.51
N VAL A 161 -3.12 -9.25 10.52
CA VAL A 161 -4.48 -9.80 10.58
C VAL A 161 -5.45 -8.63 10.62
N SER A 162 -6.46 -8.66 9.75
CA SER A 162 -7.53 -7.67 9.75
C SER A 162 -8.90 -8.34 9.72
N ILE A 163 -9.87 -7.64 10.30
CA ILE A 163 -11.27 -8.06 10.33
C ILE A 163 -12.11 -6.88 9.86
N THR A 164 -12.97 -7.12 8.88
CA THR A 164 -13.91 -6.14 8.34
C THR A 164 -15.34 -6.60 8.61
N ALA A 165 -16.17 -5.74 9.17
CA ALA A 165 -17.60 -5.96 9.34
C ALA A 165 -18.40 -5.21 8.26
N HIS A 166 -19.34 -5.91 7.63
CA HIS A 166 -20.26 -5.37 6.62
C HIS A 166 -21.65 -5.23 7.25
N PHE A 167 -22.28 -4.05 7.12
CA PHE A 167 -23.61 -3.73 7.67
C PHE A 167 -24.56 -3.33 6.55
#